data_AF-A0A6G1G4N4-F1
#
_entry.id   AF-A0A6G1G4N4-F1
#
_cell.length_a   1.000
_cell.length_b   1.000
_cell.length_c   1.000
_cell.angle_alpha   90.00
_cell.angle_beta   90.00
_cell.angle_gamma   90.00
#
_symmetry.space_group_name_H-M   'P 1'
#
loop_
_entity.id
_entity.type
_entity.pdbx_description
1 polymer ?
#
loop_
_entity_poly.entity_id
_entity_poly.type
_entity_poly.pdbx_seq_one_letter_code
_entity_poly.pdbx_strand_id
1 'polypeptide(L)'
;MLPEYLSLHASTGVLGLLHLSFGGWRSVRILTRVMSLGRLMLMLLVPISGIVIMSDINTKLAFAPLKGAVPFKGWGVLPFNATLANNVSLISDQVSLSVMFVGDPARSVDITPRTQRLTDCAQNPDFRTATRCRRVYYLPGGVEYAFSGIKGDQRSGALLAMNQQGYVLEYTEGEPTWTFEADECQVYGFPFAAFHLCIANENASTVRARIVHCPTSVSSPNQCRNESVTSWYTNLGWSAKLQTSFRRADVAYSRQNGSILSHTFTSNASPIPVDANGMLTGLSLACGNFRELTDLISLFFGPIDNPLSPTGTTAHTGDSSESNNLFSLYVYPAFVWSWLKGVTTLHSDPAMATRGAETIQSLLAVILYYSQPSPYARGLSHIGEEESGASSAGITPEIQQFAADLLAIAPPDTDVAIAAIGWQIEVGRSTLIAFALMCGTALVLCLVVFIVGLTRYNAEPVPGTGVFPVWDAWLLCKIVKSEQDGVEDEPNKSLKEGKVSWGEDDIIGPRPLKRMKSMRVTLIDK
;
A
#
# COMPACT_ATOMS: atom_id res chain seq x y z
N MET A 1 -12.99 10.96 61.84
CA MET A 1 -13.88 9.90 61.32
C MET A 1 -14.61 10.30 60.04
N LEU A 2 -15.35 11.42 59.99
CA LEU A 2 -16.04 11.87 58.76
C LEU A 2 -15.17 11.90 57.48
N PRO A 3 -13.92 12.43 57.48
CA PRO A 3 -13.08 12.45 56.28
C PRO A 3 -12.52 11.07 55.88
N GLU A 4 -12.34 10.15 56.84
CA GLU A 4 -11.97 8.74 56.56
C GLU A 4 -13.13 8.03 55.86
N TYR A 5 -14.35 8.22 56.37
CA TYR A 5 -15.57 7.66 55.77
C TYR A 5 -15.88 8.23 54.38
N LEU A 6 -15.81 9.56 54.23
CA LEU A 6 -16.04 10.24 52.95
C LEU A 6 -14.98 9.89 51.89
N SER A 7 -13.75 9.56 52.28
CA SER A 7 -12.73 9.13 51.31
C SER A 7 -13.04 7.76 50.67
N LEU A 8 -13.72 6.87 51.41
CA LEU A 8 -14.10 5.54 50.95
C LEU A 8 -15.53 5.46 50.40
N HIS A 9 -16.39 6.45 50.65
CA HIS A 9 -17.79 6.36 50.22
C HIS A 9 -17.94 6.43 48.70
N ALA A 10 -18.77 5.55 48.12
CA ALA A 10 -18.93 5.41 46.67
C ALA A 10 -19.48 6.69 46.00
N SER A 11 -20.27 7.49 46.74
CA SER A 11 -20.90 8.73 46.26
C SER A 11 -19.96 9.93 46.20
N THR A 12 -18.73 9.83 46.71
CA THR A 12 -17.75 10.93 46.67
C THR A 12 -17.23 11.11 45.26
N GLY A 13 -17.74 12.13 44.56
CA GLY A 13 -17.32 12.48 43.20
C GLY A 13 -15.86 12.96 43.10
N VAL A 14 -15.36 13.08 41.86
CA VAL A 14 -13.96 13.43 41.56
C VAL A 14 -13.53 14.76 42.21
N LEU A 15 -14.41 15.77 42.21
CA LEU A 15 -14.18 17.06 42.88
C LEU A 15 -14.02 16.92 44.40
N GLY A 16 -14.84 16.07 45.02
CA GLY A 16 -14.74 15.77 46.45
C GLY A 16 -13.44 15.05 46.82
N LEU A 17 -13.01 14.11 45.96
CA LEU A 17 -11.72 13.43 46.11
C LEU A 17 -10.55 14.42 45.95
N LEU A 18 -10.58 15.30 44.95
CA LEU A 18 -9.60 16.38 44.74
C LEU A 18 -9.52 17.29 45.97
N HIS A 19 -10.67 17.75 46.47
CA HIS A 19 -10.74 18.59 47.66
C HIS A 19 -10.24 17.86 48.92
N LEU A 20 -10.45 16.54 49.06
CA LEU A 20 -9.90 15.77 50.18
C LEU A 20 -8.37 15.57 50.07
N SER A 21 -7.84 15.43 48.85
CA SER A 21 -6.40 15.31 48.62
C SER A 21 -5.65 16.65 48.79
N PHE A 22 -6.22 17.77 48.34
CA PHE A 22 -5.55 19.08 48.30
C PHE A 22 -6.10 20.11 49.30
N GLY A 23 -7.18 19.79 50.02
CA GLY A 23 -7.84 20.71 50.95
C GLY A 23 -7.03 21.01 52.21
N GLY A 24 -7.37 22.16 52.84
CA GLY A 24 -6.66 22.88 53.89
C GLY A 24 -5.80 22.07 54.87
N TRP A 25 -4.58 22.56 55.09
CA TRP A 25 -3.44 21.89 55.74
C TRP A 25 -3.63 21.50 57.23
N ARG A 26 -4.70 21.93 57.89
CA ARG A 26 -4.69 22.07 59.35
C ARG A 26 -5.15 20.88 60.20
N SER A 27 -5.72 19.79 59.63
CA SER A 27 -6.22 18.69 60.49
C SER A 27 -6.44 17.31 59.83
N VAL A 28 -6.19 17.14 58.54
CA VAL A 28 -6.51 15.87 57.85
C VAL A 28 -5.34 14.89 57.96
N ARG A 29 -5.60 13.68 58.49
CA ARG A 29 -4.59 12.62 58.63
C ARG A 29 -3.97 12.29 57.26
N ILE A 30 -2.65 12.08 57.21
CA ILE A 30 -1.91 11.74 55.97
C ILE A 30 -2.53 10.52 55.25
N LEU A 31 -3.04 9.55 56.02
CA LEU A 31 -3.64 8.32 55.49
C LEU A 31 -4.87 8.59 54.59
N THR A 32 -5.74 9.53 54.95
CA THR A 32 -6.94 9.82 54.12
C THR A 32 -6.59 10.51 52.82
N ARG A 33 -5.53 11.33 52.82
CA ARG A 33 -5.01 11.94 51.59
C ARG A 33 -4.42 10.90 50.65
N VAL A 34 -3.66 9.94 51.18
CA VAL A 34 -3.08 8.85 50.38
C VAL A 34 -4.19 7.98 49.78
N MET A 35 -5.22 7.64 50.57
CA MET A 35 -6.37 6.85 50.08
C MET A 35 -7.19 7.61 49.03
N SER A 36 -7.46 8.90 49.22
CA SER A 36 -8.20 9.70 48.23
C SER A 36 -7.41 9.87 46.93
N LEU A 37 -6.09 10.12 47.02
CA LEU A 37 -5.20 10.26 45.88
C LEU A 37 -5.03 8.93 45.13
N GLY A 38 -4.94 7.81 45.85
CA GLY A 38 -4.91 6.46 45.27
C GLY A 38 -6.19 6.15 44.48
N ARG A 39 -7.36 6.49 45.02
CA ARG A 39 -8.64 6.33 44.30
C ARG A 39 -8.73 7.23 43.06
N LEU A 40 -8.24 8.47 43.16
CA LEU A 40 -8.20 9.41 42.04
C LEU A 40 -7.28 8.93 40.93
N MET A 41 -6.08 8.43 41.29
CA MET A 41 -5.17 7.78 40.36
C MET A 41 -5.81 6.58 39.68
N LEU A 42 -6.52 5.72 40.42
CA LEU A 42 -7.21 4.57 39.86
C LEU A 42 -8.30 4.97 38.83
N MET A 43 -9.07 6.02 39.14
CA MET A 43 -10.08 6.57 38.22
C MET A 43 -9.45 7.19 36.96
N LEU A 44 -8.23 7.71 37.05
CA LEU A 44 -7.49 8.31 35.93
C LEU A 44 -6.76 7.26 35.08
N LEU A 45 -6.36 6.15 35.70
CA LEU A 45 -5.64 5.06 35.03
C LEU A 45 -6.51 4.33 34.00
N VAL A 46 -7.82 4.21 34.26
CA VAL A 46 -8.78 3.61 33.33
C VAL A 46 -8.87 4.40 32.00
N PRO A 47 -9.17 5.71 31.96
CA PRO A 47 -9.20 6.46 30.71
C PRO A 47 -7.83 6.60 30.06
N ILE A 48 -6.74 6.73 30.83
CA ILE A 48 -5.37 6.71 30.27
C ILE A 48 -5.11 5.39 29.55
N SER A 49 -5.49 4.25 30.16
CA SER A 49 -5.34 2.95 29.52
C SER A 49 -6.14 2.85 28.23
N GLY A 50 -7.37 3.38 28.19
CA GLY A 50 -8.18 3.48 26.98
C GLY A 50 -7.51 4.31 25.88
N ILE A 51 -6.96 5.48 26.23
CA ILE A 51 -6.23 6.35 25.28
C ILE A 51 -5.00 5.65 24.73
N VAL A 52 -4.22 4.99 25.59
CA VAL A 52 -3.00 4.27 25.17
C VAL A 52 -3.35 3.12 24.23
N ILE A 53 -4.40 2.35 24.51
CA ILE A 53 -4.88 1.30 23.60
C ILE A 53 -5.28 1.90 22.26
N MET A 54 -6.07 2.98 22.26
CA MET A 54 -6.54 3.61 21.02
C MET A 54 -5.44 4.34 20.24
N SER A 55 -4.32 4.69 20.89
CA SER A 55 -3.23 5.46 20.26
C SER A 55 -2.44 4.67 19.21
N ASP A 56 -2.48 3.33 19.25
CA ASP A 56 -1.74 2.45 18.32
C ASP A 56 -2.63 1.31 17.80
N ILE A 57 -3.88 1.63 17.47
CA ILE A 57 -4.74 0.73 16.70
C ILE A 57 -4.55 1.05 15.23
N ASN A 58 -3.92 0.14 14.51
CA ASN A 58 -3.87 0.21 13.06
C ASN A 58 -4.91 -0.74 12.47
N THR A 59 -5.97 -0.16 11.90
CA THR A 59 -6.97 -0.93 11.15
C THR A 59 -6.46 -1.17 9.74
N LYS A 60 -6.25 -2.44 9.38
CA LYS A 60 -5.92 -2.83 8.01
C LYS A 60 -7.05 -3.61 7.38
N LEU A 61 -7.17 -3.47 6.06
CA LEU A 61 -8.01 -4.34 5.27
C LEU A 61 -7.39 -5.74 5.24
N ALA A 62 -8.19 -6.73 5.59
CA ALA A 62 -7.83 -8.14 5.53
C ALA A 62 -8.70 -8.83 4.48
N PHE A 63 -8.11 -9.74 3.75
CA PHE A 63 -8.78 -10.48 2.69
C PHE A 63 -8.68 -11.95 3.02
N ALA A 64 -9.82 -12.63 3.06
CA ALA A 64 -9.87 -14.06 3.31
C ALA A 64 -10.64 -14.73 2.18
N PRO A 65 -10.19 -15.90 1.69
CA PRO A 65 -10.92 -16.62 0.65
C PRO A 65 -12.32 -17.00 1.17
N LEU A 66 -13.32 -16.87 0.31
CA LEU A 66 -14.70 -17.21 0.64
C LEU A 66 -14.80 -18.73 0.87
N LYS A 67 -15.34 -19.15 2.03
CA LYS A 67 -15.50 -20.57 2.35
C LYS A 67 -16.38 -21.25 1.29
N GLY A 68 -15.87 -22.30 0.66
CA GLY A 68 -16.57 -23.08 -0.36
C GLY A 68 -16.38 -22.58 -1.80
N ALA A 69 -15.68 -21.45 -2.02
CA ALA A 69 -15.25 -21.07 -3.36
C ALA A 69 -14.04 -21.92 -3.76
N VAL A 70 -14.11 -22.61 -4.90
CA VAL A 70 -12.96 -23.32 -5.47
C VAL A 70 -12.01 -22.28 -6.05
N PRO A 71 -10.73 -22.25 -5.65
CA PRO A 71 -9.75 -21.36 -6.26
C PRO A 71 -9.54 -21.75 -7.72
N PHE A 72 -9.36 -20.75 -8.58
CA PHE A 72 -8.94 -20.95 -9.96
C PHE A 72 -7.44 -20.72 -10.06
N LYS A 73 -6.83 -21.30 -11.08
CA LYS A 73 -5.39 -21.15 -11.33
C LYS A 73 -5.15 -19.91 -12.18
N GLY A 74 -4.39 -18.97 -11.64
CA GLY A 74 -3.84 -17.81 -12.33
C GLY A 74 -2.34 -17.97 -12.55
N TRP A 75 -1.69 -16.89 -13.00
CA TRP A 75 -0.27 -16.88 -13.32
C TRP A 75 0.53 -15.95 -12.41
N GLY A 76 1.66 -16.44 -11.93
CA GLY A 76 2.72 -15.67 -11.36
C GLY A 76 3.66 -15.09 -12.42
N VAL A 77 4.58 -14.26 -11.96
CA VAL A 77 5.64 -13.70 -12.79
C VAL A 77 6.76 -14.74 -12.98
N LEU A 78 7.26 -14.85 -14.21
CA LEU A 78 8.35 -15.72 -14.63
C LEU A 78 9.56 -14.92 -15.13
N PRO A 79 10.76 -15.54 -15.22
CA PRO A 79 11.97 -14.86 -15.69
C PRO A 79 11.80 -14.19 -17.05
N PHE A 80 12.51 -13.08 -17.22
CA PHE A 80 12.57 -12.32 -18.47
C PHE A 80 13.11 -13.18 -19.62
N ASN A 81 12.47 -13.07 -20.79
CA ASN A 81 12.93 -13.70 -22.02
C ASN A 81 12.81 -12.72 -23.21
N ALA A 82 13.96 -12.23 -23.68
CA ALA A 82 14.04 -11.25 -24.76
C ALA A 82 13.35 -11.69 -26.06
N THR A 83 13.34 -12.99 -26.38
CA THR A 83 12.78 -13.48 -27.66
C THR A 83 11.26 -13.33 -27.73
N LEU A 84 10.59 -13.38 -26.59
CA LEU A 84 9.14 -13.18 -26.51
C LEU A 84 8.73 -11.75 -26.82
N ALA A 85 9.66 -10.79 -26.72
CA ALA A 85 9.39 -9.40 -27.07
C ALA A 85 8.98 -9.22 -28.55
N ASN A 86 9.38 -10.14 -29.43
CA ASN A 86 8.96 -10.14 -30.83
C ASN A 86 7.44 -10.40 -31.00
N ASN A 87 6.83 -11.05 -30.01
CA ASN A 87 5.44 -11.48 -30.06
C ASN A 87 4.53 -10.57 -29.23
N VAL A 88 5.03 -9.43 -28.73
CA VAL A 88 4.25 -8.47 -27.88
C VAL A 88 2.96 -8.04 -28.59
N SER A 89 2.95 -8.07 -29.92
CA SER A 89 1.75 -7.89 -30.75
C SER A 89 0.55 -8.74 -30.30
N LEU A 90 0.78 -10.02 -29.96
CA LEU A 90 -0.23 -10.97 -29.51
C LEU A 90 -0.88 -10.59 -28.18
N ILE A 91 -0.23 -9.74 -27.40
CA ILE A 91 -0.73 -9.27 -26.10
C ILE A 91 -0.95 -7.76 -26.09
N SER A 92 -0.92 -7.08 -27.24
CA SER A 92 -1.01 -5.62 -27.35
C SER A 92 -2.22 -5.03 -26.62
N ASP A 93 -3.37 -5.71 -26.63
CA ASP A 93 -4.58 -5.33 -25.88
C ASP A 93 -4.39 -5.36 -24.36
N GLN A 94 -3.45 -6.15 -23.85
CA GLN A 94 -3.09 -6.24 -22.44
C GLN A 94 -1.94 -5.30 -22.05
N VAL A 95 -1.19 -4.79 -23.04
CA VAL A 95 -0.06 -3.91 -22.83
C VAL A 95 -0.58 -2.49 -22.66
N SER A 96 -0.83 -2.11 -21.41
CA SER A 96 -1.05 -0.71 -21.07
C SER A 96 0.31 -0.02 -21.01
N LEU A 97 0.69 0.63 -22.11
CA LEU A 97 1.92 1.40 -22.22
C LEU A 97 1.75 2.76 -21.54
N SER A 98 1.68 2.73 -20.22
CA SER A 98 1.79 3.94 -19.41
C SER A 98 3.26 4.34 -19.29
N VAL A 99 3.57 5.61 -19.55
CA VAL A 99 4.90 6.19 -19.24
C VAL A 99 5.18 6.15 -17.72
N MET A 100 4.13 5.96 -16.90
CA MET A 100 4.19 5.80 -15.45
C MET A 100 3.75 4.38 -15.04
N PHE A 101 4.28 3.34 -15.71
CA PHE A 101 3.93 1.94 -15.43
C PHE A 101 4.16 1.53 -13.97
N VAL A 102 5.29 1.94 -13.36
CA VAL A 102 5.57 1.69 -11.93
C VAL A 102 4.77 2.58 -10.98
N GLY A 103 4.05 3.57 -11.51
CA GLY A 103 3.11 4.41 -10.77
C GLY A 103 1.67 3.89 -10.84
N ASP A 104 1.38 2.91 -11.70
CA ASP A 104 0.03 2.38 -11.86
C ASP A 104 -0.31 1.41 -10.71
N PRO A 105 -1.31 1.74 -9.86
CA PRO A 105 -1.73 0.88 -8.76
C PRO A 105 -2.39 -0.42 -9.22
N ALA A 106 -2.72 -0.57 -10.51
CA ALA A 106 -3.19 -1.83 -11.08
C ALA A 106 -2.07 -2.83 -11.38
N ARG A 107 -0.83 -2.36 -11.52
CA ARG A 107 0.31 -3.20 -11.94
C ARG A 107 1.41 -3.29 -10.91
N SER A 108 1.51 -2.30 -10.03
CA SER A 108 2.64 -2.15 -9.14
C SER A 108 2.25 -1.56 -7.79
N VAL A 109 3.06 -1.86 -6.77
CA VAL A 109 2.96 -1.26 -5.45
C VAL A 109 4.31 -0.72 -5.03
N ASP A 110 4.37 0.55 -4.65
CA ASP A 110 5.54 1.14 -4.00
C ASP A 110 5.69 0.55 -2.58
N ILE A 111 6.72 -0.27 -2.41
CA ILE A 111 7.12 -0.90 -1.14
C ILE A 111 8.37 -0.25 -0.53
N THR A 112 8.76 0.93 -1.04
CA THR A 112 9.86 1.74 -0.50
C THR A 112 9.61 2.03 0.99
N PRO A 113 10.61 1.83 1.87
CA PRO A 113 10.51 2.22 3.28
C PRO A 113 10.07 3.68 3.42
N ARG A 114 9.16 3.97 4.37
CA ARG A 114 8.61 5.32 4.56
C ARG A 114 9.69 6.40 4.74
N THR A 115 10.79 6.06 5.39
CA THR A 115 11.94 6.96 5.61
C THR A 115 12.63 7.36 4.30
N GLN A 116 12.70 6.45 3.34
CA GLN A 116 13.32 6.67 2.02
C GLN A 116 12.34 7.33 1.04
N ARG A 117 11.03 7.07 1.17
CA ARG A 117 9.99 7.67 0.32
C ARG A 117 9.94 9.20 0.39
N LEU A 118 10.33 9.77 1.53
CA LEU A 118 10.41 11.22 1.77
C LEU A 118 11.65 11.88 1.13
N THR A 119 12.61 11.09 0.64
CA THR A 119 13.75 11.64 -0.10
C THR A 119 13.33 11.88 -1.55
N ASP A 120 13.36 13.14 -1.98
CA ASP A 120 12.99 13.52 -3.35
C ASP A 120 14.02 12.94 -4.33
N CYS A 121 13.56 12.17 -5.31
CA CYS A 121 14.39 11.67 -6.41
C CYS A 121 14.63 12.75 -7.47
N ALA A 122 15.11 13.93 -7.07
CA ALA A 122 15.44 14.97 -8.01
C ALA A 122 16.83 14.69 -8.61
N GLN A 123 16.92 13.75 -9.56
CA GLN A 123 18.03 13.73 -10.51
C GLN A 123 17.90 14.95 -11.40
N ASN A 124 18.29 16.10 -10.88
CA ASN A 124 18.59 17.22 -11.75
C ASN A 124 20.10 17.11 -12.07
N PRO A 125 20.50 17.03 -13.35
CA PRO A 125 21.91 17.01 -13.73
C PRO A 125 22.72 18.18 -13.12
N ASP A 126 22.05 19.27 -12.76
CA ASP A 126 22.65 20.45 -12.14
C ASP A 126 22.68 20.44 -10.60
N PHE A 127 21.92 19.56 -9.93
CA PHE A 127 21.84 19.51 -8.46
C PHE A 127 22.36 18.18 -7.92
N ARG A 128 23.62 18.18 -7.46
CA ARG A 128 24.18 17.07 -6.68
C ARG A 128 23.65 17.12 -5.25
N THR A 129 22.60 16.38 -4.96
CA THR A 129 22.27 16.05 -3.57
C THR A 129 23.19 14.93 -3.07
N ALA A 130 23.57 14.96 -1.79
CA ALA A 130 24.47 13.97 -1.21
C ALA A 130 23.82 12.58 -1.02
N THR A 131 22.49 12.53 -1.04
CA THR A 131 21.69 11.32 -0.78
C THR A 131 21.04 10.81 -2.05
N ARG A 132 21.51 9.65 -2.53
CA ARG A 132 20.94 8.94 -3.68
C ARG A 132 19.54 8.44 -3.36
N CYS A 133 18.60 8.71 -4.26
CA CYS A 133 17.24 8.22 -4.11
C CYS A 133 17.18 6.70 -4.31
N ARG A 134 16.37 6.03 -3.50
CA ARG A 134 16.07 4.59 -3.60
C ARG A 134 14.57 4.38 -3.63
N ARG A 135 14.08 3.65 -4.64
CA ARG A 135 12.67 3.29 -4.81
C ARG A 135 12.56 1.80 -5.03
N VAL A 136 11.58 1.16 -4.39
CA VAL A 136 11.37 -0.28 -4.49
C VAL A 136 9.92 -0.54 -4.85
N TYR A 137 9.69 -1.23 -5.95
CA TYR A 137 8.35 -1.56 -6.45
C TYR A 137 8.15 -3.07 -6.44
N TYR A 138 6.96 -3.50 -6.05
CA TYR A 138 6.50 -4.87 -6.18
C TYR A 138 5.51 -4.97 -7.34
N LEU A 139 5.81 -5.82 -8.32
CA LEU A 139 5.01 -6.07 -9.51
C LEU A 139 4.54 -7.53 -9.48
N PRO A 140 3.34 -7.81 -8.97
CA PRO A 140 2.79 -9.16 -8.98
C PRO A 140 2.36 -9.59 -10.38
N GLY A 141 2.08 -10.87 -10.56
CA GLY A 141 1.49 -11.37 -11.81
C GLY A 141 0.09 -10.79 -12.03
N GLY A 142 -0.26 -10.44 -13.25
CA GLY A 142 -1.58 -9.87 -13.54
C GLY A 142 -2.72 -10.88 -13.35
N VAL A 143 -3.85 -10.43 -12.80
CA VAL A 143 -5.08 -11.24 -12.61
C VAL A 143 -6.18 -10.91 -13.62
N GLU A 144 -5.88 -10.16 -14.67
CA GLU A 144 -6.91 -9.56 -15.53
C GLU A 144 -7.88 -10.58 -16.20
N TYR A 145 -7.43 -11.82 -16.48
CA TYR A 145 -8.28 -12.88 -17.05
C TYR A 145 -8.96 -13.76 -16.00
N ALA A 146 -8.57 -13.65 -14.74
CA ALA A 146 -9.35 -14.20 -13.63
C ALA A 146 -10.79 -13.65 -13.63
N PHE A 147 -10.95 -12.40 -14.06
CA PHE A 147 -12.24 -11.70 -13.99
C PHE A 147 -13.31 -12.33 -14.89
N SER A 148 -12.93 -12.88 -16.06
CA SER A 148 -13.88 -13.48 -17.00
C SER A 148 -14.40 -14.84 -16.54
N GLY A 149 -13.57 -15.62 -15.83
CA GLY A 149 -13.94 -16.94 -15.31
C GLY A 149 -14.89 -16.90 -14.12
N ILE A 150 -14.96 -15.79 -13.39
CA ILE A 150 -15.74 -15.69 -12.14
C ILE A 150 -17.17 -15.21 -12.43
N LYS A 151 -18.01 -16.15 -12.84
CA LYS A 151 -19.48 -16.01 -12.80
C LYS A 151 -19.94 -16.19 -11.34
N GLY A 152 -19.93 -15.11 -10.56
CA GLY A 152 -20.26 -15.17 -9.13
C GLY A 152 -20.76 -13.84 -8.54
N ASP A 153 -21.46 -13.94 -7.41
CA ASP A 153 -22.14 -12.88 -6.66
C ASP A 153 -21.37 -11.54 -6.71
N GLN A 154 -21.97 -10.52 -7.33
CA GLN A 154 -21.41 -9.17 -7.48
C GLN A 154 -21.11 -8.51 -6.13
N ARG A 155 -21.57 -9.09 -5.01
CA ARG A 155 -21.32 -8.62 -3.65
C ARG A 155 -19.88 -8.83 -3.16
N SER A 156 -19.08 -9.65 -3.83
CA SER A 156 -17.65 -9.81 -3.53
C SER A 156 -16.82 -8.76 -4.28
N GLY A 157 -16.26 -7.80 -3.55
CA GLY A 157 -15.51 -6.67 -4.12
C GLY A 157 -14.04 -6.96 -4.45
N ALA A 158 -13.51 -8.12 -4.05
CA ALA A 158 -12.08 -8.42 -4.16
C ALA A 158 -11.76 -9.87 -4.55
N LEU A 159 -10.63 -10.06 -5.21
CA LEU A 159 -9.97 -11.34 -5.45
C LEU A 159 -8.71 -11.43 -4.60
N LEU A 160 -8.34 -12.63 -4.17
CA LEU A 160 -7.11 -12.90 -3.45
C LEU A 160 -6.29 -13.94 -4.23
N ALA A 161 -5.15 -13.51 -4.77
CA ALA A 161 -4.14 -14.39 -5.30
C ALA A 161 -3.20 -14.81 -4.16
N MET A 162 -3.11 -16.10 -3.89
CA MET A 162 -2.32 -16.65 -2.79
C MET A 162 -0.95 -17.09 -3.30
N ASN A 163 0.09 -16.75 -2.55
CA ASN A 163 1.48 -17.12 -2.82
C ASN A 163 1.95 -16.78 -4.25
N GLN A 164 1.41 -15.70 -4.82
CA GLN A 164 1.70 -15.27 -6.18
C GLN A 164 3.14 -14.76 -6.28
N GLN A 165 3.89 -15.25 -7.26
CA GLN A 165 5.23 -14.75 -7.54
C GLN A 165 5.15 -13.39 -8.26
N GLY A 166 5.93 -12.42 -7.78
CA GLY A 166 6.07 -11.11 -8.39
C GLY A 166 7.52 -10.63 -8.43
N TYR A 167 7.81 -9.68 -9.32
CA TYR A 167 9.07 -8.96 -9.35
C TYR A 167 9.14 -7.96 -8.19
N VAL A 168 10.29 -7.89 -7.54
CA VAL A 168 10.70 -6.76 -6.72
C VAL A 168 11.80 -6.03 -7.47
N LEU A 169 11.47 -4.83 -7.94
CA LEU A 169 12.35 -3.96 -8.71
C LEU A 169 12.86 -2.86 -7.78
N GLU A 170 14.15 -2.94 -7.45
CA GLU A 170 14.82 -1.94 -6.64
C GLU A 170 15.60 -1.00 -7.56
N TYR A 171 15.19 0.26 -7.58
CA TYR A 171 15.83 1.33 -8.30
C TYR A 171 16.65 2.18 -7.35
N THR A 172 17.93 2.34 -7.68
CA THR A 172 18.79 3.34 -7.05
C THR A 172 19.20 4.35 -8.09
N GLU A 173 19.27 5.61 -7.67
CA GLU A 173 19.76 6.70 -8.49
C GLU A 173 21.17 6.42 -9.03
N GLY A 174 21.35 6.60 -10.34
CA GLY A 174 22.61 6.35 -11.03
C GLY A 174 23.64 7.45 -10.90
N GLU A 175 24.90 7.12 -11.21
CA GLU A 175 26.00 8.09 -11.18
C GLU A 175 26.22 8.73 -12.56
N PRO A 176 26.43 10.05 -12.61
CA PRO A 176 26.69 10.74 -13.88
C PRO A 176 28.02 10.31 -14.52
N THR A 177 28.94 9.74 -13.73
CA THR A 177 30.25 9.25 -14.16
C THR A 177 30.22 7.92 -14.88
N TRP A 178 29.07 7.23 -14.95
CA TRP A 178 29.02 5.96 -15.67
C TRP A 178 29.33 6.14 -17.16
N THR A 179 30.14 5.24 -17.68
CA THR A 179 30.43 5.09 -19.10
C THR A 179 29.78 3.80 -19.59
N PHE A 180 29.30 3.83 -20.83
CA PHE A 180 28.69 2.71 -21.52
C PHE A 180 29.45 2.46 -22.81
N GLU A 181 29.61 1.18 -23.17
CA GLU A 181 30.18 0.77 -24.45
C GLU A 181 29.17 1.00 -25.59
N ALA A 182 29.64 1.00 -26.84
CA ALA A 182 28.80 1.35 -27.99
C ALA A 182 27.72 0.29 -28.26
N ASP A 183 27.99 -0.98 -27.97
CA ASP A 183 27.06 -2.11 -28.09
C ASP A 183 26.05 -2.17 -26.93
N GLU A 184 26.35 -1.51 -25.81
CA GLU A 184 25.45 -1.34 -24.66
C GLU A 184 24.40 -0.24 -24.87
N CYS A 185 24.38 0.41 -26.04
CA CYS A 185 23.54 1.57 -26.32
C CYS A 185 22.77 1.44 -27.63
N GLN A 186 21.50 1.87 -27.62
CA GLN A 186 20.65 1.89 -28.81
C GLN A 186 19.77 3.14 -28.85
N VAL A 187 19.41 3.57 -30.06
CA VAL A 187 18.49 4.69 -30.30
C VAL A 187 17.12 4.15 -30.67
N TYR A 188 16.10 4.55 -29.91
CA TYR A 188 14.71 4.15 -30.10
C TYR A 188 13.84 5.34 -30.51
N GLY A 189 12.92 5.10 -31.44
CA GLY A 189 11.93 6.08 -31.91
C GLY A 189 12.12 6.52 -33.36
N PHE A 190 11.79 7.78 -33.64
CA PHE A 190 11.63 8.33 -34.99
C PHE A 190 12.62 9.45 -35.27
N PRO A 191 12.84 9.82 -36.54
CA PRO A 191 13.72 10.93 -36.92
C PRO A 191 13.41 12.25 -36.20
N PHE A 192 12.15 12.51 -35.86
CA PHE A 192 11.68 13.71 -35.17
C PHE A 192 11.48 13.56 -33.64
N ALA A 193 11.54 12.33 -33.12
CA ALA A 193 11.26 12.01 -31.72
C ALA A 193 11.94 10.68 -31.34
N ALA A 194 13.14 10.75 -30.79
CA ALA A 194 13.89 9.57 -30.36
C ALA A 194 14.56 9.79 -29.01
N PHE A 195 14.94 8.69 -28.35
CA PHE A 195 15.81 8.69 -27.20
C PHE A 195 16.93 7.67 -27.37
N HIS A 196 18.06 7.94 -26.74
CA HIS A 196 19.22 7.06 -26.66
C HIS A 196 19.19 6.39 -25.29
N LEU A 197 19.13 5.07 -25.28
CA LEU A 197 19.10 4.26 -24.06
C LEU A 197 20.33 3.36 -24.05
N CYS A 198 21.08 3.44 -22.97
CA CYS A 198 22.19 2.56 -22.68
C CYS A 198 21.86 1.68 -21.49
N ILE A 199 22.14 0.38 -21.57
CA ILE A 199 21.96 -0.58 -20.49
C ILE A 199 23.21 -1.47 -20.42
N ALA A 200 23.83 -1.53 -19.24
CA ALA A 200 25.01 -2.34 -18.96
C ALA A 200 24.75 -3.27 -17.78
N ASN A 201 25.27 -4.49 -17.84
CA ASN A 201 25.28 -5.40 -16.70
C ASN A 201 26.31 -4.91 -15.67
N GLU A 202 25.90 -4.78 -14.40
CA GLU A 202 26.84 -4.58 -13.28
C GLU A 202 27.12 -5.91 -12.60
N ASN A 203 26.06 -6.68 -12.33
CA ASN A 203 26.09 -8.04 -11.80
C ASN A 203 24.96 -8.85 -12.45
N ALA A 204 24.88 -10.16 -12.18
CA ALA A 204 23.85 -11.02 -12.76
C ALA A 204 22.42 -10.48 -12.57
N SER A 205 22.08 -9.97 -11.38
CA SER A 205 20.74 -9.44 -11.05
C SER A 205 20.69 -7.92 -10.99
N THR A 206 21.64 -7.22 -11.61
CA THR A 206 21.75 -5.77 -11.48
C THR A 206 22.24 -5.13 -12.76
N VAL A 207 21.43 -4.22 -13.29
CA VAL A 207 21.70 -3.49 -14.52
C VAL A 207 21.78 -1.99 -14.25
N ARG A 208 22.69 -1.32 -14.93
CA ARG A 208 22.81 0.14 -14.95
C ARG A 208 22.20 0.62 -16.25
N ALA A 209 21.39 1.67 -16.20
CA ALA A 209 20.77 2.24 -17.37
C ALA A 209 20.92 3.76 -17.39
N ARG A 210 21.04 4.32 -18.59
CA ARG A 210 21.00 5.77 -18.85
C ARG A 210 20.11 6.05 -20.04
N ILE A 211 19.21 7.02 -19.89
CA ILE A 211 18.36 7.50 -20.97
C ILE A 211 18.63 8.98 -21.24
N VAL A 212 18.79 9.31 -22.51
CA VAL A 212 18.96 10.66 -23.02
C VAL A 212 17.90 10.89 -24.10
N HIS A 213 17.16 11.99 -24.04
CA HIS A 213 16.20 12.32 -25.09
C HIS A 213 16.87 13.17 -26.18
N CYS A 214 16.41 13.03 -27.42
CA CYS A 214 16.88 13.87 -28.52
C CYS A 214 16.44 15.33 -28.32
N PRO A 215 17.36 16.31 -28.26
CA PRO A 215 17.02 17.70 -27.99
C PRO A 215 16.27 18.34 -29.17
N THR A 216 15.48 19.39 -28.89
CA THR A 216 14.66 20.07 -29.91
C THR A 216 15.48 20.61 -31.09
N SER A 217 16.74 21.00 -30.88
CA SER A 217 17.65 21.46 -31.94
C SER A 217 17.97 20.38 -32.98
N VAL A 218 17.95 19.10 -32.59
CA VAL A 218 18.19 17.94 -33.46
C VAL A 218 16.87 17.32 -33.93
N SER A 219 15.83 17.39 -33.09
CA SER A 219 14.51 16.83 -33.40
C SER A 219 13.75 17.65 -34.44
N SER A 220 13.86 18.99 -34.40
CA SER A 220 13.19 19.89 -35.36
C SER A 220 13.59 19.67 -36.82
N PRO A 221 14.87 19.41 -37.17
CA PRO A 221 15.25 19.04 -38.54
C PRO A 221 15.11 17.55 -38.86
N ASN A 222 14.43 16.76 -38.00
CA ASN A 222 14.27 15.31 -38.15
C ASN A 222 15.60 14.52 -38.16
N GLN A 223 16.58 14.93 -37.34
CA GLN A 223 17.92 14.35 -37.33
C GLN A 223 18.21 13.45 -36.13
N CYS A 224 17.20 13.09 -35.32
CA CYS A 224 17.43 12.29 -34.11
C CYS A 224 18.02 10.90 -34.38
N ARG A 225 17.76 10.33 -35.57
CA ARG A 225 18.29 9.03 -35.99
C ARG A 225 19.48 9.11 -36.94
N ASN A 226 19.94 10.33 -37.24
CA ASN A 226 21.05 10.50 -38.17
C ASN A 226 22.37 10.11 -37.47
N GLU A 227 23.04 9.07 -37.98
CA GLU A 227 24.31 8.55 -37.44
C GLU A 227 25.45 9.59 -37.48
N SER A 228 25.33 10.66 -38.28
CA SER A 228 26.29 11.78 -38.27
C SER A 228 26.09 12.74 -37.10
N VAL A 229 24.93 12.71 -36.42
CA VAL A 229 24.56 13.65 -35.34
C VAL A 229 24.41 12.89 -34.02
N THR A 230 25.54 12.41 -33.49
CA THR A 230 25.62 11.66 -32.22
C THR A 230 26.02 12.53 -31.03
N SER A 231 26.23 13.83 -31.24
CA SER A 231 26.69 14.76 -30.20
C SER A 231 25.76 14.84 -28.99
N TRP A 232 24.47 14.53 -29.17
CA TRP A 232 23.50 14.52 -28.07
C TRP A 232 23.51 13.21 -27.27
N TYR A 233 24.13 12.13 -27.75
CA TYR A 233 24.21 10.86 -27.03
C TYR A 233 25.01 10.99 -25.72
N THR A 234 25.93 11.95 -25.68
CA THR A 234 26.78 12.24 -24.52
C THR A 234 26.17 13.24 -23.54
N ASN A 235 24.98 13.77 -23.82
CA ASN A 235 24.33 14.71 -22.91
C ASN A 235 24.03 14.05 -21.55
N LEU A 236 24.01 14.86 -20.50
CA LEU A 236 23.57 14.43 -19.19
C LEU A 236 22.09 14.05 -19.27
N GLY A 237 21.81 12.76 -19.14
CA GLY A 237 20.46 12.21 -19.09
C GLY A 237 20.07 11.76 -17.69
N TRP A 238 19.03 10.93 -17.61
CA TRP A 238 18.65 10.25 -16.37
C TRP A 238 19.33 8.91 -16.29
N SER A 239 19.74 8.51 -15.09
CA SER A 239 20.43 7.24 -14.89
C SER A 239 19.88 6.50 -13.68
N ALA A 240 19.70 5.20 -13.81
CA ALA A 240 19.16 4.35 -12.76
C ALA A 240 19.92 3.03 -12.71
N LYS A 241 20.18 2.55 -11.49
CA LYS A 241 20.58 1.17 -11.21
C LYS A 241 19.32 0.39 -10.88
N LEU A 242 19.06 -0.68 -11.61
CA LEU A 242 17.96 -1.60 -11.35
C LEU A 242 18.51 -2.91 -10.79
N GLN A 243 18.01 -3.32 -9.62
CA GLN A 243 18.24 -4.64 -9.05
C GLN A 243 16.93 -5.43 -9.05
N THR A 244 16.99 -6.68 -9.54
CA THR A 244 15.82 -7.54 -9.74
C THR A 244 15.81 -8.73 -8.80
N SER A 245 14.66 -9.00 -8.19
CA SER A 245 14.45 -10.18 -7.37
C SER A 245 13.01 -10.69 -7.45
N PHE A 246 12.77 -11.97 -7.15
CA PHE A 246 11.44 -12.53 -7.02
C PHE A 246 11.04 -12.56 -5.56
N ARG A 247 9.76 -12.31 -5.32
CA ARG A 247 9.17 -12.50 -4.01
C ARG A 247 7.75 -13.00 -4.18
N ARG A 248 7.34 -13.94 -3.33
CA ARG A 248 5.97 -14.42 -3.28
C ARG A 248 5.16 -13.59 -2.29
N ALA A 249 3.91 -13.29 -2.65
CA ALA A 249 2.98 -12.58 -1.81
C ALA A 249 1.54 -13.05 -2.01
N ASP A 250 0.75 -12.92 -0.97
CA ASP A 250 -0.71 -12.91 -1.09
C ASP A 250 -1.14 -11.51 -1.52
N VAL A 251 -1.80 -11.40 -2.66
CA VAL A 251 -2.17 -10.12 -3.28
C VAL A 251 -3.68 -10.04 -3.44
N ALA A 252 -4.27 -9.00 -2.85
CA ALA A 252 -5.69 -8.72 -2.99
C ALA A 252 -5.91 -7.71 -4.13
N TYR A 253 -6.79 -8.05 -5.06
CA TYR A 253 -7.14 -7.22 -6.21
C TYR A 253 -8.59 -6.75 -6.11
N SER A 254 -8.86 -5.53 -6.54
CA SER A 254 -10.21 -5.01 -6.75
C SER A 254 -10.85 -5.69 -7.95
N ARG A 255 -12.08 -6.18 -7.77
CA ARG A 255 -12.84 -6.81 -8.86
C ARG A 255 -13.33 -5.81 -9.91
N GLN A 256 -13.41 -4.53 -9.58
CA GLN A 256 -13.96 -3.51 -10.48
C GLN A 256 -12.95 -3.03 -11.52
N ASN A 257 -11.68 -2.94 -11.15
CA ASN A 257 -10.64 -2.32 -11.98
C ASN A 257 -9.29 -3.06 -11.97
N GLY A 258 -9.18 -4.20 -11.27
CA GLY A 258 -7.92 -4.94 -11.14
C GLY A 258 -6.87 -4.27 -10.26
N SER A 259 -7.18 -3.15 -9.59
CA SER A 259 -6.22 -2.46 -8.74
C SER A 259 -5.75 -3.31 -7.55
N ILE A 260 -4.48 -3.19 -7.18
CA ILE A 260 -3.93 -3.89 -6.02
C ILE A 260 -4.41 -3.18 -4.76
N LEU A 261 -5.23 -3.87 -3.96
CA LEU A 261 -5.80 -3.35 -2.71
C LEU A 261 -4.84 -3.57 -1.52
N SER A 262 -4.20 -4.74 -1.47
CA SER A 262 -3.23 -5.07 -0.45
C SER A 262 -2.28 -6.18 -0.90
N HIS A 263 -1.15 -6.30 -0.22
CA HIS A 263 -0.20 -7.39 -0.43
C HIS A 263 0.41 -7.80 0.92
N THR A 264 0.72 -9.09 1.07
CA THR A 264 1.47 -9.64 2.22
C THR A 264 2.51 -10.64 1.72
N PHE A 265 3.79 -10.40 1.98
CA PHE A 265 4.84 -11.28 1.51
C PHE A 265 4.87 -12.61 2.27
N THR A 266 4.90 -13.72 1.53
CA THR A 266 4.98 -15.08 2.07
C THR A 266 6.39 -15.66 2.00
N SER A 267 7.26 -15.05 1.17
CA SER A 267 8.66 -15.47 1.02
C SER A 267 9.64 -14.30 1.19
N ASN A 268 10.91 -14.66 1.35
CA ASN A 268 12.02 -13.73 1.18
C ASN A 268 12.28 -13.43 -0.30
N ALA A 269 12.98 -12.33 -0.56
CA ALA A 269 13.40 -11.96 -1.91
C ALA A 269 14.55 -12.87 -2.39
N SER A 270 14.46 -13.35 -3.63
CA SER A 270 15.50 -14.13 -4.30
C SER A 270 16.00 -13.39 -5.53
N PRO A 271 17.30 -13.12 -5.69
CA PRO A 271 17.81 -12.42 -6.86
C PRO A 271 17.53 -13.21 -8.15
N ILE A 272 17.30 -12.51 -9.26
CA ILE A 272 17.04 -13.11 -10.57
C ILE A 272 17.98 -12.50 -11.58
N PRO A 273 18.62 -13.31 -12.43
CA PRO A 273 19.45 -12.77 -13.49
C PRO A 273 18.61 -12.02 -14.52
N VAL A 274 19.11 -10.86 -14.95
CA VAL A 274 18.56 -10.07 -16.05
C VAL A 274 19.71 -9.66 -16.95
N ASP A 275 19.60 -9.99 -18.23
CA ASP A 275 20.61 -9.64 -19.21
C ASP A 275 20.29 -8.30 -19.89
N ALA A 276 21.19 -7.33 -19.73
CA ALA A 276 21.09 -6.00 -20.34
C ALA A 276 20.98 -6.06 -21.87
N ASN A 277 21.77 -6.90 -22.53
CA ASN A 277 21.70 -7.05 -23.99
C ASN A 277 20.35 -7.63 -24.42
N GLY A 278 19.85 -8.63 -23.69
CA GLY A 278 18.49 -9.14 -23.82
C GLY A 278 17.44 -8.04 -23.67
N MET A 279 17.56 -7.13 -22.69
CA MET A 279 16.62 -6.01 -22.53
C MET A 279 16.64 -5.03 -23.71
N LEU A 280 17.83 -4.65 -24.20
CA LEU A 280 17.97 -3.79 -25.38
C LEU A 280 17.37 -4.45 -26.63
N THR A 281 17.69 -5.73 -26.84
CA THR A 281 17.15 -6.53 -27.94
C THR A 281 15.63 -6.63 -27.83
N GLY A 282 15.11 -6.96 -26.65
CA GLY A 282 13.68 -7.03 -26.41
C GLY A 282 12.96 -5.70 -26.68
N LEU A 283 13.54 -4.58 -26.26
CA LEU A 283 12.99 -3.26 -26.54
C LEU A 283 13.04 -2.93 -28.04
N SER A 284 14.09 -3.36 -28.75
CA SER A 284 14.19 -3.16 -30.20
C SER A 284 13.15 -3.97 -30.98
N LEU A 285 12.85 -5.19 -30.52
CA LEU A 285 11.81 -6.04 -31.07
C LEU A 285 10.41 -5.47 -30.78
N ALA A 286 10.18 -4.99 -29.55
CA ALA A 286 8.89 -4.44 -29.15
C ALA A 286 8.59 -3.08 -29.83
N CYS A 287 9.54 -2.15 -29.80
CA CYS A 287 9.32 -0.79 -30.31
C CYS A 287 9.55 -0.65 -31.82
N GLY A 288 10.12 -1.67 -32.48
CA GLY A 288 10.49 -1.61 -33.89
C GLY A 288 11.69 -0.69 -34.17
N ASN A 289 12.11 -0.67 -35.43
CA ASN A 289 13.27 0.09 -35.90
C ASN A 289 12.90 1.00 -37.08
N PHE A 290 12.32 2.17 -36.80
CA PHE A 290 11.85 3.12 -37.82
C PHE A 290 12.94 4.10 -38.22
N ARG A 291 13.71 3.80 -39.27
CA ARG A 291 14.84 4.65 -39.69
C ARG A 291 14.35 5.87 -40.44
N GLU A 292 13.30 5.69 -41.23
CA GLU A 292 12.72 6.74 -42.05
C GLU A 292 11.27 7.03 -41.65
N LEU A 293 10.78 8.23 -41.99
CA LEU A 293 9.38 8.58 -41.79
C LEU A 293 8.46 7.77 -42.70
N THR A 294 8.96 7.35 -43.86
CA THR A 294 8.30 6.46 -44.82
C THR A 294 7.94 5.12 -44.20
N ASP A 295 8.83 4.53 -43.37
CA ASP A 295 8.56 3.29 -42.63
C ASP A 295 7.34 3.42 -41.70
N LEU A 296 7.23 4.57 -41.03
CA LEU A 296 6.09 4.88 -40.18
C LEU A 296 4.82 5.11 -41.01
N ILE A 297 4.91 5.90 -42.09
CA ILE A 297 3.78 6.17 -43.00
C ILE A 297 3.27 4.87 -43.62
N SER A 298 4.14 3.91 -43.94
CA SER A 298 3.72 2.59 -44.43
C SER A 298 2.96 1.76 -43.40
N LEU A 299 3.17 1.97 -42.09
CA LEU A 299 2.30 1.34 -41.08
C LEU A 299 0.89 1.93 -41.06
N PHE A 300 0.73 3.21 -41.40
CA PHE A 300 -0.57 3.88 -41.42
C PHE A 300 -1.34 3.72 -42.73
N PHE A 301 -0.62 3.70 -43.85
CA PHE A 301 -1.20 3.81 -45.20
C PHE A 301 -0.75 2.70 -46.15
N GLY A 302 0.19 1.84 -45.73
CA GLY A 302 0.65 0.73 -46.55
C GLY A 302 -0.41 -0.38 -46.64
N PRO A 303 -0.48 -1.10 -47.77
CA PRO A 303 -1.19 -2.37 -47.82
C PRO A 303 -0.58 -3.33 -46.79
N ILE A 304 -1.43 -3.96 -45.97
CA ILE A 304 -1.03 -4.87 -44.89
C ILE A 304 -0.55 -6.19 -45.52
N ASP A 305 0.70 -6.23 -45.96
CA ASP A 305 1.37 -7.47 -46.34
C ASP A 305 2.16 -7.98 -45.12
N ASN A 306 1.71 -9.10 -44.56
CA ASN A 306 2.23 -9.72 -43.33
C ASN A 306 3.78 -9.83 -43.30
N PRO A 307 4.48 -9.40 -42.23
CA PRO A 307 5.94 -9.44 -42.14
C PRO A 307 6.52 -10.79 -41.65
N LEU A 308 5.72 -11.86 -41.53
CA LEU A 308 6.23 -13.19 -41.23
C LEU A 308 6.21 -14.09 -42.47
N SER A 309 7.18 -13.89 -43.36
CA SER A 309 7.72 -15.02 -44.12
C SER A 309 9.20 -14.80 -44.46
N PRO A 310 10.12 -15.54 -43.82
CA PRO A 310 11.47 -15.67 -44.32
C PRO A 310 11.39 -16.62 -45.51
N THR A 311 11.37 -16.06 -46.72
CA THR A 311 11.40 -16.70 -48.05
C THR A 311 10.06 -17.01 -48.72
N GLY A 312 9.83 -16.36 -49.87
CA GLY A 312 9.11 -16.94 -51.01
C GLY A 312 7.58 -16.92 -51.00
N THR A 313 7.00 -15.96 -51.72
CA THR A 313 5.81 -16.11 -52.59
C THR A 313 4.72 -17.10 -52.16
N THR A 314 3.68 -16.60 -51.51
CA THR A 314 2.28 -16.85 -51.92
C THR A 314 1.39 -15.76 -51.33
N ALA A 315 0.59 -15.13 -52.21
CA ALA A 315 -0.35 -14.08 -51.87
C ALA A 315 -1.45 -14.61 -50.93
N HIS A 316 -1.54 -14.04 -49.73
CA HIS A 316 -2.68 -14.18 -48.85
C HIS A 316 -3.56 -12.93 -48.95
N THR A 317 -4.64 -13.05 -49.72
CA THR A 317 -5.80 -12.16 -49.64
C THR A 317 -6.69 -12.62 -48.48
N GLY A 318 -6.83 -11.81 -47.43
CA GLY A 318 -7.85 -12.06 -46.40
C GLY A 318 -7.59 -11.36 -45.07
N ASP A 319 -8.41 -10.33 -44.82
CA ASP A 319 -8.65 -9.60 -43.56
C ASP A 319 -7.61 -8.61 -43.02
N SER A 320 -7.84 -7.35 -43.39
CA SER A 320 -7.15 -6.12 -43.00
C SER A 320 -7.54 -5.59 -41.61
N SER A 321 -7.89 -6.45 -40.64
CA SER A 321 -8.41 -6.00 -39.33
C SER A 321 -7.43 -6.11 -38.15
N GLU A 322 -6.33 -6.86 -38.26
CA GLU A 322 -5.42 -7.12 -37.13
C GLU A 322 -4.26 -6.12 -36.97
N SER A 323 -3.90 -5.35 -38.00
CA SER A 323 -2.78 -4.39 -37.92
C SER A 323 -3.09 -3.12 -37.12
N ASN A 324 -4.37 -2.85 -36.80
CA ASN A 324 -4.79 -1.63 -36.08
C ASN A 324 -4.46 -1.65 -34.58
N ASN A 325 -4.10 -2.81 -34.00
CA ASN A 325 -3.87 -2.94 -32.56
C ASN A 325 -2.39 -2.74 -32.13
N LEU A 326 -1.45 -2.65 -33.08
CA LEU A 326 -0.01 -2.51 -32.78
C LEU A 326 0.46 -1.06 -32.63
N PHE A 327 -0.44 -0.10 -32.90
CA PHE A 327 -0.11 1.31 -32.92
C PHE A 327 0.45 1.83 -31.59
N SER A 328 -0.06 1.33 -30.47
CA SER A 328 0.35 1.77 -29.13
C SER A 328 1.83 1.49 -28.86
N LEU A 329 2.34 0.34 -29.30
CA LEU A 329 3.71 -0.11 -29.03
C LEU A 329 4.76 0.59 -29.89
N TYR A 330 4.45 0.83 -31.17
CA TYR A 330 5.34 1.53 -32.08
C TYR A 330 5.45 3.02 -31.79
N VAL A 331 4.39 3.66 -31.26
CA VAL A 331 4.42 5.08 -30.90
C VAL A 331 5.00 5.31 -29.50
N TYR A 332 5.14 4.26 -28.69
CA TYR A 332 5.66 4.35 -27.33
C TYR A 332 6.97 5.14 -27.20
N PRO A 333 7.96 4.98 -28.11
CA PRO A 333 9.17 5.80 -28.02
C PRO A 333 8.95 7.30 -28.20
N ALA A 334 7.97 7.71 -29.01
CA ALA A 334 7.61 9.12 -29.15
C ALA A 334 6.96 9.65 -27.87
N PHE A 335 6.14 8.84 -27.19
CA PHE A 335 5.58 9.19 -25.88
C PHE A 335 6.68 9.36 -24.83
N VAL A 336 7.63 8.42 -24.74
CA VAL A 336 8.79 8.54 -23.84
C VAL A 336 9.60 9.81 -24.16
N TRP A 337 9.91 10.05 -25.43
CA TRP A 337 10.63 11.27 -25.84
C TRP A 337 9.89 12.55 -25.44
N SER A 338 8.60 12.66 -25.77
CA SER A 338 7.79 13.85 -25.48
C SER A 338 7.69 14.12 -23.98
N TRP A 339 7.58 13.06 -23.17
CA TRP A 339 7.55 13.16 -21.73
C TRP A 339 8.88 13.66 -21.16
N LEU A 340 10.00 13.07 -21.57
CA LEU A 340 11.35 13.49 -21.14
C LEU A 340 11.65 14.93 -21.58
N LYS A 341 11.27 15.30 -22.80
CA LYS A 341 11.34 16.68 -23.29
C LYS A 341 10.54 17.61 -22.36
N GLY A 342 9.29 17.27 -22.06
CA GLY A 342 8.43 18.03 -21.15
C GLY A 342 9.07 18.23 -19.77
N VAL A 343 9.67 17.17 -19.21
CA VAL A 343 10.42 17.23 -17.94
C VAL A 343 11.59 18.22 -18.04
N THR A 344 12.39 18.16 -19.11
CA THR A 344 13.52 19.11 -19.26
C THR A 344 13.09 20.56 -19.45
N THR A 345 11.97 20.81 -20.11
CA THR A 345 11.45 22.18 -20.27
C THR A 345 10.91 22.77 -18.97
N LEU A 346 10.55 21.92 -18.00
CA LEU A 346 9.99 22.29 -16.70
C LEU A 346 11.00 22.09 -15.55
N HIS A 347 12.30 22.13 -15.84
CA HIS A 347 13.39 21.76 -14.93
C HIS A 347 13.45 22.54 -13.61
N SER A 348 12.71 23.66 -13.49
CA SER A 348 12.65 24.47 -12.27
C SER A 348 11.86 23.81 -11.14
N ASP A 349 11.04 22.79 -11.44
CA ASP A 349 10.23 22.06 -10.44
C ASP A 349 10.90 20.72 -10.06
N PRO A 350 11.31 20.52 -8.79
CA PRO A 350 11.89 19.25 -8.34
C PRO A 350 10.96 18.06 -8.55
N ALA A 351 9.63 18.26 -8.53
CA ALA A 351 8.65 17.21 -8.80
C ALA A 351 8.61 16.78 -10.27
N MET A 352 9.18 17.57 -11.18
CA MET A 352 9.32 17.18 -12.59
C MET A 352 10.59 16.35 -12.80
N ALA A 353 11.69 16.67 -12.10
CA ALA A 353 12.93 15.91 -12.18
C ALA A 353 12.74 14.43 -11.77
N THR A 354 11.92 14.16 -10.75
CA THR A 354 11.56 12.80 -10.32
C THR A 354 10.86 12.00 -11.42
N ARG A 355 10.04 12.66 -12.26
CA ARG A 355 9.31 12.01 -13.35
C ARG A 355 10.24 11.50 -14.46
N GLY A 356 11.38 12.14 -14.67
CA GLY A 356 12.40 11.64 -15.61
C GLY A 356 13.00 10.30 -15.14
N ALA A 357 13.29 10.20 -13.85
CA ALA A 357 13.72 8.94 -13.23
C ALA A 357 12.62 7.88 -13.27
N GLU A 358 11.37 8.23 -12.95
CA GLU A 358 10.23 7.29 -13.07
C GLU A 358 10.01 6.80 -14.50
N THR A 359 10.37 7.59 -15.51
CA THR A 359 10.26 7.20 -16.92
C THR A 359 11.22 6.07 -17.27
N ILE A 360 12.50 6.18 -16.89
CA ILE A 360 13.46 5.09 -17.11
C ILE A 360 13.10 3.85 -16.28
N GLN A 361 12.62 4.04 -15.05
CA GLN A 361 12.16 2.94 -14.20
C GLN A 361 10.94 2.22 -14.81
N SER A 362 9.99 2.98 -15.33
CA SER A 362 8.81 2.42 -16.03
C SER A 362 9.21 1.69 -17.30
N LEU A 363 10.11 2.26 -18.11
CA LEU A 363 10.60 1.62 -19.34
C LEU A 363 11.25 0.26 -19.07
N LEU A 364 12.15 0.20 -18.07
CA LEU A 364 12.81 -1.04 -17.67
C LEU A 364 11.81 -2.05 -17.06
N ALA A 365 10.84 -1.58 -16.28
CA ALA A 365 9.80 -2.44 -15.71
C ALA A 365 8.86 -3.03 -16.79
N VAL A 366 8.46 -2.23 -17.78
CA VAL A 366 7.60 -2.65 -18.90
C VAL A 366 8.23 -3.79 -19.67
N ILE A 367 9.50 -3.66 -20.06
CA ILE A 367 10.17 -4.72 -20.83
C ILE A 367 10.34 -6.00 -20.01
N LEU A 368 10.66 -5.91 -18.73
CA LEU A 368 10.74 -7.09 -17.86
C LEU A 368 9.39 -7.77 -17.67
N TYR A 369 8.33 -6.98 -17.52
CA TYR A 369 7.00 -7.48 -17.24
C TYR A 369 6.32 -8.07 -18.47
N TYR A 370 6.48 -7.48 -19.66
CA TYR A 370 5.80 -7.93 -20.88
C TYR A 370 6.60 -8.90 -21.74
N SER A 371 7.91 -9.05 -21.51
CA SER A 371 8.74 -10.06 -22.20
C SER A 371 8.94 -11.35 -21.37
N GLN A 372 8.08 -11.60 -20.39
CA GLN A 372 8.03 -12.89 -19.69
C GLN A 372 6.98 -13.80 -20.35
N PRO A 373 7.04 -15.14 -20.19
CA PRO A 373 6.10 -16.05 -20.83
C PRO A 373 4.67 -16.00 -20.29
N SER A 374 4.46 -15.61 -19.02
CA SER A 374 3.15 -15.67 -18.37
C SER A 374 2.03 -14.87 -19.07
N PRO A 375 2.22 -13.59 -19.49
CA PRO A 375 1.22 -12.84 -20.25
C PRO A 375 0.78 -13.52 -21.55
N TYR A 376 1.72 -14.16 -22.26
CA TYR A 376 1.43 -14.85 -23.52
C TYR A 376 0.69 -16.17 -23.28
N ALA A 377 1.19 -17.00 -22.37
CA ALA A 377 0.51 -18.25 -21.98
C ALA A 377 -0.92 -17.98 -21.50
N ARG A 378 -1.11 -16.88 -20.77
CA ARG A 378 -2.43 -16.39 -20.35
C ARG A 378 -3.28 -15.89 -21.52
N GLY A 379 -2.73 -15.07 -22.42
CA GLY A 379 -3.46 -14.55 -23.58
C GLY A 379 -3.94 -15.67 -24.51
N LEU A 380 -3.12 -16.71 -24.68
CA LEU A 380 -3.38 -17.84 -25.58
C LEU A 380 -4.04 -19.04 -24.90
N SER A 381 -4.35 -18.98 -23.60
CA SER A 381 -4.88 -20.15 -22.87
C SER A 381 -6.19 -20.67 -23.44
N HIS A 382 -7.03 -19.78 -23.97
CA HIS A 382 -8.32 -20.14 -24.58
C HIS A 382 -8.18 -20.92 -25.89
N ILE A 383 -7.06 -20.75 -26.61
CA ILE A 383 -6.77 -21.44 -27.87
C ILE A 383 -6.37 -22.90 -27.60
N GLY A 384 -5.69 -23.15 -26.48
CA GLY A 384 -5.25 -24.50 -26.10
C GLY A 384 -6.38 -25.43 -25.65
N GLU A 385 -7.52 -24.89 -25.20
CA GLU A 385 -8.63 -25.69 -24.65
C GLU A 385 -9.63 -26.17 -25.72
N GLU A 386 -9.62 -25.59 -26.93
CA GLU A 386 -10.60 -25.85 -27.99
C GLU A 386 -10.27 -27.09 -28.87
N GLU A 387 -9.73 -28.16 -28.28
CA GLU A 387 -9.41 -29.42 -28.98
C GLU A 387 -10.63 -30.19 -29.54
N SER A 388 -11.85 -29.71 -29.36
CA SER A 388 -13.07 -30.46 -29.70
C SER A 388 -14.08 -29.67 -30.55
N GLY A 389 -13.78 -29.52 -31.84
CA GLY A 389 -14.79 -29.57 -32.90
C GLY A 389 -15.46 -28.27 -33.34
N ALA A 390 -15.09 -27.11 -32.80
CA ALA A 390 -15.48 -25.82 -33.36
C ALA A 390 -14.36 -25.34 -34.29
N SER A 391 -14.67 -25.16 -35.57
CA SER A 391 -13.76 -24.57 -36.55
C SER A 391 -13.47 -23.12 -36.17
N SER A 392 -12.41 -22.90 -35.38
CA SER A 392 -11.83 -21.58 -35.10
C SER A 392 -11.22 -21.04 -36.38
N ALA A 393 -12.04 -20.43 -37.22
CA ALA A 393 -11.61 -19.78 -38.45
C ALA A 393 -10.53 -18.73 -38.12
N GLY A 394 -9.28 -18.98 -38.51
CA GLY A 394 -8.16 -18.03 -38.36
C GLY A 394 -6.98 -18.50 -37.49
N ILE A 395 -7.12 -19.56 -36.68
CA ILE A 395 -6.00 -20.06 -35.85
C ILE A 395 -5.16 -21.05 -36.65
N THR A 396 -3.90 -20.71 -36.92
CA THR A 396 -2.98 -21.60 -37.63
C THR A 396 -2.41 -22.66 -36.67
N PRO A 397 -2.03 -23.86 -37.16
CA PRO A 397 -1.45 -24.91 -36.31
C PRO A 397 -0.17 -24.46 -35.61
N GLU A 398 0.59 -23.52 -36.18
CA GLU A 398 1.78 -22.95 -35.56
C GLU A 398 1.44 -22.14 -34.30
N ILE A 399 0.35 -21.36 -34.33
CA ILE A 399 -0.11 -20.59 -33.16
C ILE A 399 -0.59 -21.53 -32.05
N GLN A 400 -1.28 -22.61 -32.42
CA GLN A 400 -1.73 -23.61 -31.46
C GLN A 400 -0.54 -24.34 -30.80
N GLN A 401 0.47 -24.73 -31.58
CA GLN A 401 1.69 -25.33 -31.05
C GLN A 401 2.45 -24.34 -30.15
N PHE A 402 2.59 -23.09 -30.58
CA PHE A 402 3.23 -22.04 -29.77
C PHE A 402 2.50 -21.80 -28.45
N ALA A 403 1.15 -21.78 -28.46
CA ALA A 403 0.33 -21.67 -27.27
C ALA A 403 0.55 -22.86 -26.30
N ALA A 404 0.59 -24.08 -26.84
CA ALA A 404 0.85 -25.29 -26.06
C ALA A 404 2.25 -25.28 -25.42
N ASP A 405 3.28 -24.90 -26.19
CA ASP A 405 4.66 -24.76 -25.70
C ASP A 405 4.76 -23.70 -24.59
N LEU A 406 4.09 -22.56 -24.77
CA LEU A 406 4.04 -21.51 -23.76
C LEU A 406 3.32 -21.95 -22.48
N LEU A 407 2.21 -22.69 -22.59
CA LEU A 407 1.51 -23.24 -21.43
C LEU A 407 2.35 -24.29 -20.69
N ALA A 408 3.18 -25.05 -21.41
CA ALA A 408 4.12 -25.98 -20.79
C ALA A 408 5.25 -25.25 -20.03
N ILE A 409 5.72 -24.12 -20.56
CA ILE A 409 6.76 -23.29 -19.92
C ILE A 409 6.19 -22.47 -18.75
N ALA A 410 4.98 -21.94 -18.90
CA ALA A 410 4.32 -21.05 -17.97
C ALA A 410 2.92 -21.55 -17.58
N PRO A 411 2.84 -22.69 -16.87
CA PRO A 411 1.56 -23.21 -16.41
C PRO A 411 0.96 -22.26 -15.36
N PRO A 412 -0.38 -22.25 -15.20
CA PRO A 412 -1.01 -21.43 -14.19
C PRO A 412 -0.69 -22.01 -12.79
N ASP A 413 0.12 -21.28 -12.03
CA ASP A 413 0.77 -21.71 -10.79
C ASP A 413 0.20 -21.05 -9.53
N THR A 414 -0.66 -20.05 -9.68
CA THR A 414 -1.13 -19.20 -8.59
C THR A 414 -2.57 -19.51 -8.26
N ASP A 415 -2.88 -19.84 -7.00
CA ASP A 415 -4.27 -20.01 -6.57
C ASP A 415 -4.93 -18.66 -6.36
N VAL A 416 -6.03 -18.40 -7.06
CA VAL A 416 -6.78 -17.16 -6.92
C VAL A 416 -8.21 -17.49 -6.54
N ALA A 417 -8.71 -16.83 -5.50
CA ALA A 417 -10.04 -17.07 -4.94
C ALA A 417 -10.81 -15.76 -4.79
N ILE A 418 -12.14 -15.86 -4.81
CA ILE A 418 -13.00 -14.75 -4.39
C ILE A 418 -12.75 -14.48 -2.91
N ALA A 419 -12.50 -13.22 -2.56
CA ALA A 419 -12.17 -12.84 -1.20
C ALA A 419 -13.30 -12.06 -0.53
N ALA A 420 -13.57 -12.39 0.73
CA ALA A 420 -14.34 -11.55 1.62
C ALA A 420 -13.45 -10.42 2.17
N ILE A 421 -13.92 -9.18 2.04
CA ILE A 421 -13.27 -8.01 2.63
C ILE A 421 -13.60 -7.99 4.13
N GLY A 422 -12.57 -8.03 4.95
CA GLY A 422 -12.65 -7.88 6.40
C GLY A 422 -11.74 -6.76 6.88
N TRP A 423 -11.89 -6.41 8.15
CA TRP A 423 -10.99 -5.49 8.84
C TRP A 423 -10.22 -6.29 9.90
N GLN A 424 -8.91 -6.14 9.89
CA GLN A 424 -8.02 -6.67 10.91
C GLN A 424 -7.49 -5.50 11.72
N ILE A 425 -7.68 -5.58 13.04
CA ILE A 425 -7.03 -4.68 13.97
C ILE A 425 -5.65 -5.27 14.26
N GLU A 426 -4.61 -4.54 13.85
CA GLU A 426 -3.25 -4.77 14.33
C GLU A 426 -3.03 -3.89 15.56
N VAL A 427 -2.81 -4.54 16.71
CA VAL A 427 -2.40 -3.86 17.94
C VAL A 427 -0.89 -4.04 18.09
N GLY A 428 -0.17 -2.94 18.29
CA GLY A 428 1.27 -2.98 18.54
C GLY A 428 1.62 -3.80 19.78
N ARG A 429 2.75 -4.51 19.75
CA ARG A 429 3.24 -5.27 20.91
C ARG A 429 3.52 -4.35 22.11
N SER A 430 4.03 -3.15 21.85
CA SER A 430 4.28 -2.13 22.87
C SER A 430 2.99 -1.72 23.59
N THR A 431 1.90 -1.48 22.85
CA THR A 431 0.63 -1.10 23.45
C THR A 431 -0.06 -2.26 24.15
N LEU A 432 0.09 -3.48 23.65
CA LEU A 432 -0.37 -4.68 24.37
C LEU A 432 0.38 -4.88 25.71
N ILE A 433 1.71 -4.70 25.71
CA ILE A 433 2.53 -4.78 26.93
C ILE A 433 2.18 -3.65 27.89
N ALA A 434 2.07 -2.41 27.41
CA ALA A 434 1.70 -1.27 28.23
C ALA A 434 0.31 -1.46 28.86
N PHE A 435 -0.63 -2.00 28.08
CA PHE A 435 -1.96 -2.36 28.57
C PHE A 435 -1.90 -3.43 29.67
N ALA A 436 -1.17 -4.53 29.43
CA ALA A 436 -1.02 -5.60 30.42
C ALA A 436 -0.36 -5.09 31.73
N LEU A 437 0.65 -4.23 31.63
CA LEU A 437 1.32 -3.64 32.79
C LEU A 437 0.40 -2.64 33.53
N MET A 438 -0.33 -1.78 32.82
CA MET A 438 -1.25 -0.84 33.45
C MET A 438 -2.42 -1.55 34.12
N CYS A 439 -3.05 -2.52 33.46
CA CYS A 439 -4.11 -3.32 34.08
C CYS A 439 -3.58 -4.17 35.25
N GLY A 440 -2.40 -4.77 35.11
CA GLY A 440 -1.76 -5.54 36.18
C GLY A 440 -1.46 -4.69 37.41
N THR A 441 -0.86 -3.51 37.23
CA THR A 441 -0.58 -2.57 38.33
C THR A 441 -1.87 -2.04 38.96
N ALA A 442 -2.91 -1.75 38.17
CA ALA A 442 -4.22 -1.36 38.67
C ALA A 442 -4.84 -2.45 39.57
N LEU A 443 -4.81 -3.70 39.12
CA LEU A 443 -5.34 -4.83 39.87
C LEU A 443 -4.57 -5.06 41.16
N VAL A 444 -3.23 -5.00 41.12
CA VAL A 444 -2.39 -5.12 42.33
C VAL A 444 -2.70 -3.99 43.31
N LEU A 445 -2.83 -2.75 42.83
CA LEU A 445 -3.21 -1.61 43.68
C LEU A 445 -4.60 -1.82 44.32
N CYS A 446 -5.59 -2.26 43.55
CA CYS A 446 -6.91 -2.61 44.08
C CYS A 446 -6.83 -3.69 45.15
N LEU A 447 -6.03 -4.74 44.93
CA LEU A 447 -5.86 -5.86 45.85
C LEU A 447 -5.16 -5.42 47.15
N VAL A 448 -4.14 -4.56 47.05
CA VAL A 448 -3.48 -3.95 48.22
C VAL A 448 -4.46 -3.10 49.02
N VAL A 449 -5.23 -2.22 48.35
CA VAL A 449 -6.25 -1.40 49.02
C VAL A 449 -7.30 -2.28 49.70
N PHE A 450 -7.71 -3.37 49.06
CA PHE A 450 -8.66 -4.33 49.62
C PHE A 450 -8.11 -5.04 50.86
N ILE A 451 -6.87 -5.56 50.83
CA ILE A 451 -6.22 -6.21 51.98
C ILE A 451 -6.04 -5.22 53.13
N VAL A 452 -5.60 -3.98 52.85
CA VAL A 452 -5.45 -2.94 53.88
C VAL A 452 -6.81 -2.59 54.50
N GLY A 453 -7.87 -2.53 53.68
CA GLY A 453 -9.24 -2.35 54.14
C GLY A 453 -9.68 -3.46 55.09
N LEU A 454 -9.48 -4.73 54.71
CA LEU A 454 -9.84 -5.90 55.53
C LEU A 454 -9.06 -5.97 56.85
N THR A 455 -7.76 -5.65 56.83
CA THR A 455 -6.89 -5.81 58.01
C THR A 455 -7.00 -4.67 59.02
N ARG A 456 -7.36 -3.46 58.58
CA ARG A 456 -7.45 -2.29 59.46
C ARG A 456 -8.84 -2.00 59.99
N TYR A 457 -9.89 -2.46 59.31
CA TYR A 457 -11.25 -2.36 59.81
C TYR A 457 -11.66 -3.65 60.51
N ASN A 458 -11.19 -3.84 61.75
CA ASN A 458 -12.01 -4.55 62.72
C ASN A 458 -13.26 -3.69 62.88
N ALA A 459 -14.37 -4.15 62.29
CA ALA A 459 -15.59 -3.38 62.14
C ALA A 459 -16.12 -2.93 63.51
N GLU A 460 -15.80 -1.70 63.91
CA GLU A 460 -16.75 -0.94 64.71
C GLU A 460 -18.05 -0.88 63.88
N PRO A 461 -19.20 -1.27 64.44
CA PRO A 461 -20.45 -1.35 63.71
C PRO A 461 -20.72 0.00 63.09
N VAL A 462 -20.60 0.06 61.76
CA VAL A 462 -21.00 1.24 61.00
C VAL A 462 -22.47 1.45 61.31
N PRO A 463 -22.89 2.61 61.85
CA PRO A 463 -24.30 2.87 62.08
C PRO A 463 -24.99 2.68 60.74
N GLY A 464 -25.97 1.76 60.71
CA GLY A 464 -26.68 1.41 59.48
C GLY A 464 -27.20 2.69 58.83
N THR A 465 -26.67 3.03 57.66
CA THR A 465 -27.17 4.17 56.90
C THR A 465 -28.57 3.82 56.45
N GLY A 466 -29.56 4.57 56.91
CA GLY A 466 -30.92 4.51 56.42
C GLY A 466 -30.99 4.86 54.94
N VAL A 467 -32.19 4.72 54.37
CA VAL A 467 -32.46 4.91 52.93
C VAL A 467 -32.06 6.31 52.42
N PHE A 468 -31.83 7.27 53.32
CA PHE A 468 -31.44 8.65 53.01
C PHE A 468 -30.17 9.08 53.75
N PRO A 469 -28.97 8.80 53.21
CA PRO A 469 -27.69 9.02 53.89
C PRO A 469 -27.37 10.49 54.20
N VAL A 470 -27.94 11.44 53.44
CA VAL A 470 -27.82 12.88 53.70
C VAL A 470 -28.54 13.28 54.99
N TRP A 471 -29.65 12.62 55.29
CA TRP A 471 -30.48 12.95 56.45
C TRP A 471 -29.90 12.38 57.73
N ASP A 472 -29.35 11.17 57.67
CA ASP A 472 -28.60 10.56 58.78
C ASP A 472 -27.35 11.35 59.14
N ALA A 473 -26.63 11.88 58.13
CA ALA A 473 -25.48 12.76 58.38
C ALA A 473 -25.87 14.05 59.09
N TRP A 474 -27.09 14.56 58.85
CA TRP A 474 -27.61 15.75 59.50
C TRP A 474 -28.06 15.46 60.94
N LEU A 475 -28.70 14.30 61.17
CA LEU A 475 -29.20 13.87 62.49
C LEU A 475 -28.08 13.41 63.44
N LEU A 476 -27.04 12.78 62.93
CA LEU A 476 -25.94 12.22 63.74
C LEU A 476 -24.77 13.20 63.94
N CYS A 477 -24.73 14.32 63.21
CA CYS A 477 -23.77 15.39 63.45
C CYS A 477 -24.16 16.19 64.70
N LYS A 478 -23.76 15.70 65.88
CA LYS A 478 -23.83 16.48 67.12
C LYS A 478 -22.80 17.61 67.05
N ILE A 479 -23.26 18.83 66.83
CA ILE A 479 -22.43 20.04 66.90
C ILE A 479 -21.94 20.16 68.35
N VAL A 480 -20.72 19.75 68.62
CA VAL A 480 -20.06 20.06 69.89
C VAL A 480 -19.67 21.53 69.80
N LYS A 481 -20.47 22.40 70.43
CA LYS A 481 -20.05 23.78 70.68
C LYS A 481 -18.83 23.71 71.57
N SER A 482 -17.69 24.15 71.05
CA SER A 482 -16.51 24.48 71.83
C SER A 482 -16.93 25.56 72.83
N GLU A 483 -17.07 25.17 74.09
CA GLU A 483 -17.26 26.07 75.21
C GLU A 483 -15.97 26.89 75.36
N GLN A 484 -15.93 28.02 74.67
CA GLN A 484 -14.98 29.08 74.93
C GLN A 484 -15.81 30.32 75.26
N ASP A 485 -15.68 30.69 76.52
CA ASP A 485 -16.27 31.79 77.27
C ASP A 485 -16.97 32.90 76.48
N GLY A 486 -18.28 32.99 76.74
CA GLY A 486 -18.96 34.20 77.19
C GLY A 486 -18.85 35.44 76.31
N VAL A 487 -19.84 35.62 75.43
CA VAL A 487 -20.54 36.90 75.22
C VAL A 487 -21.97 36.56 74.76
N GLU A 488 -22.96 37.02 75.52
CA GLU A 488 -24.37 37.05 75.12
C GLU A 488 -24.54 38.00 73.92
N ASP A 489 -25.24 37.59 72.87
CA ASP A 489 -26.20 38.46 72.19
C ASP A 489 -27.16 37.71 71.25
N GLU A 490 -28.42 38.08 71.44
CA GLU A 490 -29.72 37.94 70.76
C GLU A 490 -30.02 37.02 69.55
N PRO A 491 -31.32 36.64 69.41
CA PRO A 491 -31.83 35.74 68.39
C PRO A 491 -32.37 36.48 67.16
N ASN A 492 -32.14 35.94 65.95
CA ASN A 492 -33.11 35.91 64.84
C ASN A 492 -32.46 35.48 63.52
N LYS A 493 -33.00 34.41 62.91
CA LYS A 493 -33.55 34.46 61.54
C LYS A 493 -34.06 33.09 61.11
N SER A 494 -35.36 33.06 60.88
CA SER A 494 -36.09 32.07 60.11
C SER A 494 -35.47 31.90 58.71
N LEU A 495 -35.22 30.66 58.30
CA LEU A 495 -34.84 30.32 56.94
C LEU A 495 -35.83 29.31 56.39
N LYS A 496 -36.44 29.73 55.28
CA LYS A 496 -37.62 29.21 54.62
C LYS A 496 -37.34 27.86 53.93
N GLU A 497 -38.32 26.97 54.01
CA GLU A 497 -38.41 25.77 53.17
C GLU A 497 -38.53 26.14 51.69
N GLY A 498 -37.58 25.65 50.88
CA GLY A 498 -37.62 25.70 49.42
C GLY A 498 -37.99 24.33 48.85
N LYS A 499 -39.18 24.23 48.25
CA LYS A 499 -39.66 23.07 47.49
C LYS A 499 -38.97 23.02 46.12
N VAL A 500 -38.29 21.92 45.80
CA VAL A 500 -37.72 21.65 44.48
C VAL A 500 -38.54 20.54 43.82
N SER A 501 -39.18 20.83 42.68
CA SER A 501 -39.84 19.83 41.85
C SER A 501 -38.90 19.31 40.78
N TRP A 502 -38.87 17.99 40.58
CA TRP A 502 -38.16 17.35 39.48
C TRP A 502 -39.10 17.24 38.28
N GLY A 503 -38.68 17.79 37.14
CA GLY A 503 -39.30 17.59 35.83
C GLY A 503 -38.71 16.35 35.16
N GLU A 504 -39.60 15.57 34.55
CA GLU A 504 -39.36 14.28 33.92
C GLU A 504 -39.40 14.52 32.41
N ASP A 505 -38.24 14.48 31.74
CA ASP A 505 -38.13 14.63 30.28
C ASP A 505 -37.75 13.29 29.63
N ASP A 506 -38.51 12.94 28.60
CA ASP A 506 -38.43 11.74 27.78
C ASP A 506 -37.09 11.58 27.03
N ILE A 507 -36.48 10.39 27.15
CA ILE A 507 -35.30 9.99 26.38
C ILE A 507 -35.73 9.19 25.14
N ILE A 508 -35.49 9.78 23.97
CA ILE A 508 -35.63 9.17 22.65
C ILE A 508 -34.56 8.09 22.46
N GLY A 509 -34.98 6.84 22.25
CA GLY A 509 -34.09 5.70 22.04
C GLY A 509 -33.37 5.69 20.69
N PRO A 510 -32.13 5.17 20.60
CA PRO A 510 -31.37 5.09 19.36
C PRO A 510 -31.80 3.90 18.48
N ARG A 511 -31.76 4.14 17.16
CA ARG A 511 -32.04 3.15 16.11
C ARG A 511 -30.98 2.03 16.08
N PRO A 512 -31.34 0.80 15.67
CA PRO A 512 -30.43 -0.34 15.70
C PRO A 512 -29.29 -0.21 14.67
N LEU A 513 -28.07 -0.31 15.18
CA LEU A 513 -26.84 -0.49 14.39
C LEU A 513 -26.91 -1.81 13.60
N LYS A 514 -26.68 -1.71 12.29
CA LYS A 514 -26.51 -2.86 11.38
C LYS A 514 -25.40 -3.77 11.94
N ARG A 515 -25.73 -5.06 12.07
CA ARG A 515 -24.82 -6.13 12.53
C ARG A 515 -23.48 -6.08 11.79
N MET A 516 -22.44 -5.65 12.49
CA MET A 516 -21.04 -5.87 12.12
C MET A 516 -20.81 -7.38 12.07
N LYS A 517 -20.48 -7.91 10.88
CA LYS A 517 -20.11 -9.32 10.72
C LYS A 517 -18.67 -9.51 11.19
N SER A 518 -18.50 -10.39 12.18
CA SER A 518 -17.27 -11.11 12.55
C SER A 518 -15.96 -10.32 12.49
N MET A 519 -15.55 -9.76 13.63
CA MET A 519 -14.22 -9.19 13.84
C MET A 519 -13.23 -10.31 14.19
N ARG A 520 -12.07 -10.35 13.52
CA ARG A 520 -10.97 -11.28 13.85
C ARG A 520 -9.81 -10.47 14.41
N VAL A 521 -9.34 -10.84 15.60
CA VAL A 521 -8.16 -10.25 16.25
C VAL A 521 -7.00 -11.23 16.11
N THR A 522 -5.87 -10.76 15.57
CA THR A 522 -4.67 -11.55 15.33
C THR A 522 -3.47 -10.83 15.94
N LEU A 523 -2.74 -11.53 16.80
CA LEU A 523 -1.49 -11.06 17.38
C LEU A 523 -0.36 -11.35 16.37
N ILE A 524 0.47 -10.35 16.05
CA ILE A 524 1.60 -10.51 15.14
C ILE A 524 2.88 -10.26 15.93
N ASP A 525 3.80 -11.23 15.95
CA ASP A 525 5.17 -11.03 16.41
C ASP A 525 5.93 -10.23 15.33
N LYS A 526 6.31 -9.01 15.67
CA LYS A 526 7.26 -8.20 14.89
C LYS A 526 8.47 -7.85 15.75
#